data_AF-A0A067MI00-F1
#
_entry.id   AF-A0A067MI00-F1
#
_cell.length_a   1.000
_cell.length_b   1.000
_cell.length_c   1.000
_cell.angle_alpha   90.00
_cell.angle_beta   90.00
_cell.angle_gamma   90.00
#
_symmetry.space_group_name_H-M   'P 1'
#
loop_
_entity.id
_entity.type
_entity.pdbx_description
1 polymer ?
#
loop_
_entity_poly.entity_id
_entity_poly.type
_entity_poly.pdbx_seq_one_letter_code
_entity_poly.pdbx_strand_id
1 'polypeptide(L)'
;MDAQPSTDEAQASAGDSIDLVGGAWGVLESDPGVFTCLLRNLGVSGCEIHEVRSIEEDLDDRGPVHALILCYPWMQDHHRQDDFTDLDQTNIYFANQLITDACATQAILNVVFNCPQIDVGDRLAGFKEFTQEFSSPMKGLAVTNDPFLRITHNALARPSDIRAANYAAAVDFDPNRPRKKRKRSKDESDEMTYHFIAYVPIDGKVFELDGLKSGPLEVGEIDADETWIDIVRPAIRLKMKNCAVRGDGRFNLLAVGEDQYQRRWDELELLRRVKRALERRLHEAYGPAWQEQVDPELLESTDTIFPDPPISHTFDPSFGSLLMPKQMAILDLPVEDLVPQWNTCIASALPAKILLDEELDKAKAWASENIKRTHDYEPFIKAYISRLSAEGLLNNLLGLDEVGEGQATSETAGVSSRGRGRPRGKGKARGSG
;
A
#
# COMPACT_ATOMS: atom_id res chain seq x y z
N MET A 1 -29.36 -10.39 -26.44
CA MET A 1 -28.12 -11.18 -26.53
C MET A 1 -27.14 -10.29 -27.27
N ASP A 2 -26.55 -9.34 -26.55
CA ASP A 2 -25.47 -8.52 -27.06
C ASP A 2 -24.25 -8.90 -26.22
N ALA A 3 -23.33 -9.59 -26.86
CA ALA A 3 -22.07 -10.00 -26.25
C ALA A 3 -21.26 -8.73 -25.97
N GLN A 4 -20.85 -8.54 -24.71
CA GLN A 4 -19.83 -7.56 -24.39
C GLN A 4 -18.51 -8.00 -25.05
N PRO A 5 -17.74 -7.07 -25.64
CA PRO A 5 -16.46 -7.41 -26.25
C PRO A 5 -15.48 -7.85 -25.16
N SER A 6 -14.67 -8.86 -25.47
CA SER A 6 -13.60 -9.34 -24.61
C SER A 6 -12.52 -8.26 -24.43
N THR A 7 -11.85 -8.32 -23.28
CA THR A 7 -10.81 -7.37 -22.83
C THR A 7 -9.66 -7.14 -23.81
N ASP A 8 -9.44 -8.04 -24.77
CA ASP A 8 -8.41 -7.91 -25.81
C ASP A 8 -8.77 -6.89 -26.91
N GLU A 9 -10.05 -6.65 -27.20
CA GLU A 9 -10.44 -5.70 -28.27
C GLU A 9 -10.36 -4.23 -27.82
N ALA A 10 -10.37 -3.97 -26.50
CA ALA A 10 -10.19 -2.62 -25.96
C ALA A 10 -8.72 -2.15 -26.02
N GLN A 11 -7.75 -3.08 -26.01
CA GLN A 11 -6.32 -2.73 -26.08
C GLN A 11 -5.84 -2.48 -27.51
N ALA A 12 -6.50 -3.02 -28.53
CA ALA A 12 -6.08 -2.87 -29.93
C ALA A 12 -6.49 -1.54 -30.61
N SER A 13 -7.38 -0.75 -29.99
CA SER A 13 -7.84 0.54 -30.56
C SER A 13 -7.07 1.77 -30.07
N ALA A 14 -6.17 1.61 -29.10
CA ALA A 14 -5.26 2.66 -28.62
C ALA A 14 -3.95 2.65 -29.43
N GLY A 15 -4.06 2.82 -30.75
CA GLY A 15 -2.90 3.02 -31.61
C GLY A 15 -2.22 4.37 -31.31
N ASP A 16 -1.02 4.31 -30.75
CA ASP A 16 0.09 5.25 -31.00
C ASP A 16 -0.18 6.76 -30.79
N SER A 17 -1.02 7.13 -29.83
CA SER A 17 -1.04 8.53 -29.36
C SER A 17 0.21 8.78 -28.52
N ILE A 18 1.26 9.33 -29.14
CA ILE A 18 2.44 9.78 -28.41
C ILE A 18 1.99 10.82 -27.38
N ASP A 19 2.18 10.51 -26.10
CA ASP A 19 1.94 11.44 -24.99
C ASP A 19 3.00 12.54 -24.99
N LEU A 20 2.78 13.58 -25.79
CA LEU A 20 3.72 14.68 -26.00
C LEU A 20 3.65 15.77 -24.91
N VAL A 21 2.56 15.81 -24.14
CA VAL A 21 2.27 16.89 -23.18
C VAL A 21 2.52 16.44 -21.74
N GLY A 22 2.52 15.13 -21.49
CA GLY A 22 2.48 14.60 -20.15
C GLY A 22 1.07 14.72 -19.55
N GLY A 23 0.93 14.35 -18.28
CA GLY A 23 -0.33 14.40 -17.56
C GLY A 23 -0.12 14.62 -16.07
N ALA A 24 -1.20 15.01 -15.38
CA ALA A 24 -1.16 15.15 -13.93
C ALA A 24 -1.01 13.79 -13.24
N TRP A 25 -0.40 13.80 -12.05
CA TRP A 25 -0.31 12.66 -11.15
C TRP A 25 -1.33 12.88 -10.04
N GLY A 26 -2.21 11.93 -9.79
CA GLY A 26 -3.19 12.03 -8.71
C GLY A 26 -2.62 11.50 -7.40
N VAL A 27 -2.82 12.20 -6.29
CA VAL A 27 -2.32 11.75 -4.97
C VAL A 27 -2.80 10.33 -4.65
N LEU A 28 -1.88 9.47 -4.21
CA LEU A 28 -2.20 8.14 -3.70
C LEU A 28 -2.30 8.13 -2.17
N GLU A 29 -3.28 7.39 -1.68
CA GLU A 29 -3.47 7.12 -0.26
C GLU A 29 -2.38 6.17 0.27
N SER A 30 -1.91 6.41 1.50
CA SER A 30 -0.93 5.59 2.18
C SER A 30 -1.58 4.32 2.74
N ASP A 31 -1.91 3.38 1.85
CA ASP A 31 -2.57 2.11 2.18
C ASP A 31 -1.76 0.91 1.63
N PRO A 32 -1.58 -0.17 2.41
CA PRO A 32 -0.79 -1.33 2.00
C PRO A 32 -1.38 -2.06 0.79
N GLY A 33 -2.71 -2.14 0.65
CA GLY A 33 -3.36 -2.74 -0.51
C GLY A 33 -3.11 -1.93 -1.78
N VAL A 34 -3.16 -0.60 -1.67
CA VAL A 34 -2.86 0.33 -2.78
C VAL A 34 -1.42 0.17 -3.26
N PHE A 35 -0.46 0.20 -2.33
CA PHE A 35 0.95 0.06 -2.69
C PHE A 35 1.28 -1.36 -3.19
N THR A 36 0.64 -2.39 -2.65
CA THR A 36 0.79 -3.76 -3.17
C THR A 36 0.22 -3.87 -4.59
N CYS A 37 -0.98 -3.33 -4.86
CA CYS A 37 -1.53 -3.27 -6.21
C CYS A 37 -0.63 -2.47 -7.16
N LEU A 38 -0.03 -1.37 -6.68
CA LEU A 38 0.91 -0.56 -7.47
C LEU A 38 2.13 -1.38 -7.89
N LEU A 39 2.77 -2.09 -6.96
CA LEU A 39 3.89 -3.00 -7.27
C LEU A 39 3.52 -4.03 -8.34
N ARG A 40 2.37 -4.71 -8.17
CA ARG A 40 1.91 -5.73 -9.12
C ARG A 40 1.61 -5.16 -10.50
N ASN A 41 0.95 -4.01 -10.58
CA ASN A 41 0.64 -3.35 -11.85
C ASN A 41 1.91 -2.82 -12.56
N LEU A 42 2.96 -2.51 -11.79
CA LEU A 42 4.27 -2.15 -12.33
C LEU A 42 5.05 -3.37 -12.85
N GLY A 43 4.59 -4.58 -12.57
CA GLY A 43 5.25 -5.83 -12.96
C GLY A 43 6.24 -6.37 -11.91
N VAL A 44 6.27 -5.77 -10.72
CA VAL A 44 7.12 -6.24 -9.62
C VAL A 44 6.50 -7.47 -8.96
N SER A 45 7.31 -8.49 -8.71
CA SER A 45 6.90 -9.76 -8.10
C SER A 45 7.82 -10.17 -6.95
N GLY A 46 7.39 -11.15 -6.14
CA GLY A 46 8.14 -11.65 -4.98
C GLY A 46 8.08 -10.76 -3.73
N CYS A 47 7.34 -9.65 -3.77
CA CYS A 47 7.15 -8.79 -2.60
C CYS A 47 5.71 -8.32 -2.43
N GLU A 48 5.36 -7.96 -1.21
CA GLU A 48 4.12 -7.24 -0.88
C GLU A 48 4.36 -6.17 0.18
N ILE A 49 3.36 -5.30 0.36
CA ILE A 49 3.41 -4.21 1.34
C ILE A 49 2.51 -4.52 2.52
N HIS A 50 3.04 -4.30 3.72
CA HIS A 50 2.30 -4.42 4.97
C HIS A 50 2.37 -3.12 5.77
N GLU A 51 1.31 -2.83 6.51
CA GLU A 51 1.29 -1.71 7.45
C GLU A 51 1.99 -2.10 8.76
N VAL A 52 2.90 -1.24 9.22
CA VAL A 52 3.60 -1.38 10.50
C VAL A 52 2.92 -0.48 11.53
N ARG A 53 2.27 -1.09 12.53
CA ARG A 53 1.54 -0.37 13.59
C ARG A 53 2.42 -0.13 14.81
N SER A 54 3.28 -1.08 15.12
CA SER A 54 4.28 -0.99 16.17
C SER A 54 5.66 -1.20 15.57
N ILE A 55 6.53 -0.19 15.66
CA ILE A 55 7.94 -0.33 15.26
C ILE A 55 8.61 -1.43 16.09
N GLU A 56 8.17 -1.62 17.35
CA GLU A 56 8.72 -2.62 18.28
C GLU A 56 8.38 -4.06 17.94
N GLU A 57 7.14 -4.34 17.55
CA GLU A 57 6.64 -5.72 17.45
C GLU A 57 6.52 -6.17 15.99
N ASP A 58 5.95 -5.35 15.11
CA ASP A 58 5.59 -5.78 13.75
C ASP A 58 6.80 -6.01 12.84
N LEU A 59 7.94 -5.37 13.12
CA LEU A 59 9.14 -5.49 12.28
C LEU A 59 9.90 -6.80 12.51
N ASP A 60 9.72 -7.43 13.68
CA ASP A 60 10.46 -8.63 14.06
C ASP A 60 9.65 -9.92 13.76
N ASP A 61 8.31 -9.84 13.77
CA ASP A 61 7.42 -11.00 13.67
C ASP A 61 7.10 -11.48 12.23
N ARG A 62 7.34 -10.65 11.20
CA ARG A 62 6.74 -10.84 9.85
C ARG A 62 7.69 -11.37 8.77
N GLY A 63 8.88 -11.82 9.15
CA GLY A 63 9.90 -12.30 8.21
C GLY A 63 10.81 -11.18 7.69
N PRO A 64 11.63 -11.44 6.66
CA PRO A 64 12.62 -10.48 6.22
C PRO A 64 11.96 -9.25 5.57
N VAL A 65 12.19 -8.09 6.18
CA VAL A 65 11.80 -6.80 5.62
C VAL A 65 12.91 -6.31 4.69
N HIS A 66 12.56 -5.92 3.47
CA HIS A 66 13.48 -5.44 2.45
C HIS A 66 13.68 -3.92 2.52
N ALA A 67 12.63 -3.18 2.87
CA ALA A 67 12.66 -1.73 2.98
C ALA A 67 11.46 -1.23 3.79
N LEU A 68 11.54 0.03 4.24
CA LEU A 68 10.44 0.75 4.88
C LEU A 68 10.08 1.99 4.08
N ILE A 69 8.80 2.29 3.94
CA ILE A 69 8.27 3.52 3.34
C ILE A 69 7.52 4.28 4.43
N LEU A 70 8.00 5.47 4.78
CA LEU A 70 7.39 6.34 5.78
C LEU A 70 6.66 7.49 5.10
N CYS A 71 5.37 7.62 5.39
CA CYS A 71 4.56 8.79 5.07
C CYS A 71 4.45 9.68 6.30
N TYR A 72 4.88 10.94 6.18
CA TYR A 72 4.85 11.90 7.27
C TYR A 72 4.55 13.32 6.75
N PRO A 73 4.02 14.22 7.59
CA PRO A 73 3.85 15.62 7.20
C PRO A 73 5.21 16.22 6.88
N TRP A 74 5.39 16.69 5.65
CA TRP A 74 6.68 17.20 5.19
C TRP A 74 7.09 18.40 6.02
N MET A 75 8.32 18.34 6.53
CA MET A 75 8.96 19.44 7.22
C MET A 75 10.26 19.77 6.50
N GLN A 76 10.57 21.07 6.44
CA GLN A 76 11.83 21.49 5.85
C GLN A 76 12.98 21.15 6.80
N ASP A 77 13.67 20.05 6.49
CA ASP A 77 14.90 19.64 7.17
C ASP A 77 16.10 20.39 6.58
N HIS A 78 17.02 20.83 7.44
CA HIS A 78 18.24 21.51 7.03
C HIS A 78 19.41 20.52 7.04
N HIS A 79 19.83 20.08 5.85
CA HIS A 79 21.03 19.29 5.64
C HIS A 79 22.07 20.11 4.88
N ARG A 80 23.35 19.86 5.16
CA ARG A 80 24.46 20.37 4.36
C ARG A 80 24.68 19.45 3.18
N GLN A 81 25.28 19.98 2.11
CA GLN A 81 25.57 19.17 0.93
C GLN A 81 26.52 18.00 1.25
N ASP A 82 27.42 18.20 2.21
CA ASP A 82 28.37 17.19 2.70
C ASP A 82 27.71 16.05 3.50
N ASP A 83 26.44 16.20 3.91
CA ASP A 83 25.71 15.15 4.62
C ASP A 83 25.22 14.04 3.66
N PHE A 84 25.22 14.31 2.35
CA PHE A 84 24.72 13.39 1.33
C PHE A 84 25.83 12.50 0.78
N THR A 85 25.46 11.26 0.48
CA THR A 85 26.37 10.29 -0.13
C THR A 85 26.66 10.69 -1.58
N ASP A 86 27.93 10.63 -1.97
CA ASP A 86 28.32 10.83 -3.36
C ASP A 86 27.82 9.66 -4.23
N LEU A 87 26.87 9.95 -5.11
CA LEU A 87 26.29 8.97 -6.03
C LEU A 87 27.31 8.48 -7.06
N ASP A 88 28.32 9.27 -7.39
CA ASP A 88 29.34 8.87 -8.37
C ASP A 88 30.30 7.80 -7.80
N GLN A 89 30.29 7.63 -6.48
CA GLN A 89 31.14 6.67 -5.75
C GLN A 89 30.35 5.45 -5.24
N THR A 90 29.04 5.39 -5.48
CA THR A 90 28.16 4.35 -4.96
C THR A 90 27.26 3.78 -6.06
N ASN A 91 26.78 2.55 -5.88
CA ASN A 91 25.84 1.92 -6.82
C ASN A 91 24.38 2.12 -6.40
N ILE A 92 24.06 3.28 -5.82
CA ILE A 92 22.71 3.58 -5.30
C ILE A 92 21.86 4.19 -6.42
N TYR A 93 20.71 3.59 -6.69
CA TYR A 93 19.70 4.21 -7.53
C TYR A 93 18.91 5.24 -6.72
N PHE A 94 18.99 6.52 -7.10
CA PHE A 94 18.25 7.58 -6.44
C PHE A 94 17.68 8.57 -7.45
N ALA A 95 16.36 8.73 -7.47
CA ALA A 95 15.65 9.68 -8.31
C ALA A 95 15.05 10.83 -7.48
N ASN A 96 15.28 12.07 -7.91
CA ASN A 96 14.71 13.27 -7.30
C ASN A 96 13.26 13.51 -7.70
N GLN A 97 12.46 13.98 -6.77
CA GLN A 97 11.05 14.24 -7.00
C GLN A 97 10.85 15.60 -7.67
N LEU A 98 10.23 15.57 -8.85
CA LEU A 98 9.95 16.78 -9.64
C LEU A 98 8.45 17.14 -9.64
N ILE A 99 7.56 16.17 -9.43
CA ILE A 99 6.11 16.36 -9.30
C ILE A 99 5.70 15.95 -7.89
N THR A 100 4.94 16.79 -7.17
CA THR A 100 4.55 16.57 -5.77
C THR A 100 3.77 15.27 -5.58
N ASP A 101 2.84 15.00 -6.50
CA ASP A 101 1.84 13.95 -6.33
C ASP A 101 2.36 12.58 -6.82
N ALA A 102 3.55 12.55 -7.44
CA ALA A 102 4.22 11.32 -7.90
C ALA A 102 5.02 10.59 -6.79
N CYS A 103 5.02 11.13 -5.56
CA CYS A 103 5.86 10.69 -4.45
C CYS A 103 5.73 9.20 -4.12
N ALA A 104 4.53 8.62 -4.18
CA ALA A 104 4.30 7.19 -3.89
C ALA A 104 5.04 6.27 -4.87
N THR A 105 4.87 6.47 -6.18
CA THR A 105 5.59 5.69 -7.21
C THR A 105 7.09 5.92 -7.12
N GLN A 106 7.50 7.15 -6.84
CA GLN A 106 8.91 7.48 -6.72
C GLN A 106 9.59 6.81 -5.52
N ALA A 107 8.94 6.79 -4.36
CA ALA A 107 9.42 6.06 -3.20
C ALA A 107 9.54 4.56 -3.50
N ILE A 108 8.56 3.96 -4.18
CA ILE A 108 8.62 2.57 -4.62
C ILE A 108 9.81 2.33 -5.55
N LEU A 109 10.03 3.17 -6.57
CA LEU A 109 11.15 2.99 -7.51
C LEU A 109 12.51 3.13 -6.82
N ASN A 110 12.65 4.09 -5.91
CA ASN A 110 13.85 4.24 -5.09
C ASN A 110 14.06 3.03 -4.16
N VAL A 111 13.02 2.28 -3.79
CA VAL A 111 13.15 1.01 -3.04
C VAL A 111 13.54 -0.13 -3.98
N VAL A 112 12.68 -0.47 -4.95
CA VAL A 112 12.79 -1.73 -5.70
C VAL A 112 14.05 -1.78 -6.57
N PHE A 113 14.56 -0.63 -7.03
CA PHE A 113 15.81 -0.58 -7.78
C PHE A 113 17.07 -0.76 -6.93
N ASN A 114 16.96 -0.70 -5.61
CA ASN A 114 18.06 -0.96 -4.68
C ASN A 114 17.94 -2.31 -3.96
N CYS A 115 16.88 -3.08 -4.21
CA CYS A 115 16.66 -4.39 -3.60
C CYS A 115 16.91 -5.52 -4.62
N PRO A 116 18.11 -6.13 -4.68
CA PRO A 116 18.44 -7.16 -5.68
C PRO A 116 17.61 -8.46 -5.54
N GLN A 117 17.03 -8.70 -4.37
CA GLN A 117 16.16 -9.84 -4.09
C GLN A 117 14.74 -9.67 -4.67
N ILE A 118 14.35 -8.46 -5.06
CA ILE A 118 13.02 -8.18 -5.63
C ILE A 118 13.10 -8.29 -7.15
N ASP A 119 12.21 -9.09 -7.73
CA ASP A 119 12.07 -9.15 -9.19
C ASP A 119 11.22 -7.96 -9.67
N VAL A 120 11.89 -6.99 -10.31
CA VAL A 120 11.24 -5.78 -10.84
C VAL A 120 10.52 -6.00 -12.17
N GLY A 121 10.70 -7.16 -12.81
CA GLY A 121 10.14 -7.46 -14.12
C GLY A 121 10.79 -6.71 -15.28
N ASP A 122 10.56 -7.20 -16.51
CA ASP A 122 11.26 -6.75 -17.72
C ASP A 122 11.11 -5.24 -17.99
N ARG A 123 9.90 -4.69 -17.80
CA ARG A 123 9.59 -3.29 -18.12
C ARG A 123 10.37 -2.30 -17.24
N LEU A 124 10.45 -2.59 -15.94
CA LEU A 124 11.18 -1.75 -15.00
C LEU A 124 12.68 -2.04 -15.03
N ALA A 125 13.10 -3.28 -15.31
CA ALA A 125 14.49 -3.62 -15.54
C ALA A 125 15.07 -2.79 -16.70
N GLY A 126 14.36 -2.73 -17.84
CA GLY A 126 14.76 -1.88 -18.97
C GLY A 126 14.74 -0.39 -18.65
N PHE A 127 13.80 0.08 -17.80
CA PHE A 127 13.79 1.46 -17.34
C PHE A 127 14.99 1.79 -16.42
N LYS A 128 15.34 0.89 -15.51
CA LYS A 128 16.51 1.02 -14.63
C LYS A 128 17.79 1.08 -15.45
N GLU A 129 17.96 0.18 -16.41
CA GLU A 129 19.12 0.18 -17.31
C GLU A 129 19.23 1.48 -18.11
N PHE A 130 18.11 1.94 -18.70
CA PHE A 130 18.06 3.20 -19.46
C PHE A 130 18.44 4.42 -18.62
N THR A 131 18.07 4.44 -17.34
CA THR A 131 18.27 5.59 -16.44
C THR A 131 19.48 5.47 -15.53
N GLN A 132 20.23 4.36 -15.59
CA GLN A 132 21.28 4.02 -14.62
C GLN A 132 22.33 5.14 -14.48
N GLU A 133 22.81 5.67 -15.62
CA GLU A 133 23.86 6.70 -15.71
C GLU A 133 23.34 8.15 -15.57
N PHE A 134 22.03 8.34 -15.41
CA PHE A 134 21.46 9.68 -15.28
C PHE A 134 21.77 10.27 -13.90
N SER A 135 21.93 11.60 -13.86
CA SER A 135 21.90 12.34 -12.59
C SER A 135 20.55 12.16 -11.90
N SER A 136 20.51 12.29 -10.57
CA SER A 136 19.25 12.09 -9.82
C SER A 136 18.07 12.95 -10.30
N PRO A 137 18.26 14.23 -10.66
CA PRO A 137 17.20 15.03 -11.29
C PRO A 137 16.75 14.50 -12.66
N MET A 138 17.68 13.97 -13.46
CA MET A 138 17.35 13.37 -14.76
C MET A 138 16.60 12.04 -14.60
N LYS A 139 16.95 11.22 -13.61
CA LYS A 139 16.17 10.03 -13.21
C LYS A 139 14.75 10.42 -12.83
N GLY A 140 14.60 11.48 -12.02
CA GLY A 140 13.31 12.07 -11.67
C GLY A 140 12.49 12.49 -12.89
N LEU A 141 13.13 13.17 -13.84
CA LEU A 141 12.48 13.62 -15.08
C LEU A 141 12.02 12.44 -15.94
N ALA A 142 12.84 11.40 -16.06
CA ALA A 142 12.49 10.18 -16.76
C ALA A 142 11.26 9.50 -16.12
N VAL A 143 11.20 9.44 -14.79
CA VAL A 143 10.05 8.88 -14.05
C VAL A 143 8.77 9.67 -14.35
N THR A 144 8.83 11.01 -14.26
CA THR A 144 7.63 11.85 -14.43
C THR A 144 7.07 11.86 -15.85
N ASN A 145 7.92 11.59 -16.85
CA ASN A 145 7.56 11.60 -18.26
C ASN A 145 7.21 10.20 -18.79
N ASP A 146 7.35 9.15 -18.00
CA ASP A 146 7.03 7.80 -18.42
C ASP A 146 5.50 7.57 -18.37
N PRO A 147 4.84 7.34 -19.53
CA PRO A 147 3.38 7.17 -19.56
C PRO A 147 2.93 5.91 -18.83
N PHE A 148 3.73 4.84 -18.86
CA PHE A 148 3.39 3.59 -18.18
C PHE A 148 3.37 3.80 -16.67
N LEU A 149 4.40 4.43 -16.10
CA LEU A 149 4.44 4.74 -14.67
C LEU A 149 3.26 5.63 -14.25
N ARG A 150 2.96 6.66 -15.04
CA ARG A 150 1.88 7.60 -14.74
C ARG A 150 0.49 6.97 -14.85
N ILE A 151 0.22 6.19 -15.90
CA ILE A 151 -1.06 5.51 -16.09
C ILE A 151 -1.28 4.49 -14.96
N THR A 152 -0.25 3.70 -14.64
CA THR A 152 -0.31 2.70 -13.57
C THR A 152 -0.53 3.34 -12.20
N HIS A 153 0.10 4.48 -11.93
CA HIS A 153 -0.13 5.27 -10.72
C HIS A 153 -1.58 5.81 -10.67
N ASN A 154 -2.02 6.51 -11.72
CA ASN A 154 -3.34 7.13 -11.77
C ASN A 154 -4.49 6.12 -11.78
N ALA A 155 -4.27 4.87 -12.22
CA ALA A 155 -5.26 3.80 -12.11
C ALA A 155 -5.63 3.46 -10.65
N LEU A 156 -4.82 3.90 -9.69
CA LEU A 156 -5.03 3.71 -8.26
C LEU A 156 -5.37 5.02 -7.54
N ALA A 157 -5.46 6.15 -8.23
CA ALA A 157 -5.86 7.42 -7.65
C ALA A 157 -7.39 7.57 -7.66
N ARG A 158 -7.96 8.29 -6.69
CA ARG A 158 -9.41 8.56 -6.72
C ARG A 158 -9.72 9.55 -7.85
N PRO A 159 -10.89 9.48 -8.50
CA PRO A 159 -11.28 10.45 -9.52
C PRO A 159 -11.21 11.91 -9.03
N SER A 160 -11.49 12.16 -7.75
CA SER A 160 -11.33 13.49 -7.13
C SER A 160 -9.90 13.99 -7.15
N ASP A 161 -8.93 13.11 -6.88
CA ASP A 161 -7.51 13.46 -6.74
C ASP A 161 -6.90 13.74 -8.11
N ILE A 162 -7.29 12.96 -9.12
CA ILE A 162 -6.93 13.22 -10.52
C ILE A 162 -7.50 14.56 -10.99
N ARG A 163 -8.77 14.87 -10.66
CA ARG A 163 -9.38 16.17 -11.00
C ARG A 163 -8.69 17.33 -10.29
N ALA A 164 -8.35 17.17 -9.01
CA ALA A 164 -7.61 18.17 -8.24
C ALA A 164 -6.24 18.44 -8.85
N ALA A 165 -5.50 17.40 -9.21
CA ALA A 165 -4.18 17.52 -9.84
C ALA A 165 -4.26 18.19 -11.22
N ASN A 166 -5.26 17.82 -12.04
CA ASN A 166 -5.50 18.48 -13.33
C ASN A 166 -5.87 19.96 -13.16
N TYR A 167 -6.68 20.30 -12.16
CA TYR A 167 -7.04 21.69 -11.86
C TYR A 167 -5.82 22.50 -11.40
N ALA A 168 -5.00 21.93 -10.50
CA ALA A 168 -3.77 22.56 -10.04
C ALA A 168 -2.81 22.84 -11.21
N ALA A 169 -2.61 21.85 -12.10
CA ALA A 169 -1.82 22.02 -13.31
C ALA A 169 -2.38 23.14 -14.20
N ALA A 170 -3.69 23.16 -14.45
CA ALA A 170 -4.32 24.20 -15.27
C ALA A 170 -4.14 25.61 -14.69
N VAL A 171 -4.21 25.76 -13.35
CA VAL A 171 -4.02 27.04 -12.66
C VAL A 171 -2.56 27.51 -12.73
N ASP A 172 -1.59 26.60 -12.62
CA ASP A 172 -0.17 26.96 -12.70
C ASP A 172 0.27 27.36 -14.12
N PHE A 173 -0.43 26.89 -15.15
CA PHE A 173 -0.18 27.23 -16.55
C PHE A 173 -0.88 28.51 -17.04
N ASP A 174 -1.65 29.24 -16.22
CA ASP A 174 -2.30 30.49 -16.64
C ASP A 174 -1.26 31.59 -16.96
N PRO A 175 -1.07 31.97 -18.25
CA PRO A 175 -0.05 32.94 -18.66
C PRO A 175 -0.37 34.37 -18.21
N ASN A 176 -1.60 34.66 -17.79
CA ASN A 176 -2.03 35.99 -17.36
C ASN A 176 -1.90 36.20 -15.85
N ARG A 177 -1.57 35.16 -15.08
CA ARG A 177 -1.34 35.30 -13.64
C ARG A 177 0.05 35.91 -13.42
N PRO A 178 0.19 37.01 -12.65
CA PRO A 178 1.50 37.54 -12.33
C PRO A 178 2.28 36.46 -11.58
N ARG A 179 3.45 36.08 -12.11
CA ARG A 179 4.45 35.24 -11.43
C ARG A 179 4.92 35.93 -10.15
N LYS A 180 4.09 35.95 -9.12
CA LYS A 180 4.49 36.36 -7.79
C LYS A 180 5.57 35.35 -7.39
N LYS A 181 6.83 35.80 -7.26
CA LYS A 181 7.82 35.11 -6.43
C LYS A 181 7.07 34.75 -5.15
N ARG A 182 6.89 33.45 -4.87
CA ARG A 182 6.12 32.96 -3.71
C ARG A 182 6.74 33.55 -2.44
N LYS A 183 6.34 34.75 -2.06
CA LYS A 183 6.49 35.25 -0.70
C LYS A 183 5.37 34.54 0.02
N ARG A 184 5.65 33.35 0.56
CA ARG A 184 4.73 32.56 1.38
C ARG A 184 4.08 33.53 2.37
N SER A 185 2.81 33.86 2.16
CA SER A 185 1.99 34.46 3.20
C SER A 185 1.96 33.43 4.33
N LYS A 186 2.12 33.92 5.56
CA LYS A 186 2.20 33.09 6.77
C LYS A 186 0.91 32.29 7.03
N ASP A 187 -0.16 32.54 6.27
CA ASP A 187 -1.47 31.90 6.41
C ASP A 187 -1.77 30.84 5.31
N GLU A 188 -0.97 30.73 4.24
CA GLU A 188 -1.09 29.66 3.22
C GLU A 188 -0.14 28.47 3.50
N SER A 189 0.55 28.48 4.64
CA SER A 189 1.54 27.46 5.03
C SER A 189 0.98 26.27 5.82
N ASP A 190 -0.34 26.22 6.03
CA ASP A 190 -0.96 25.25 6.94
C ASP A 190 -1.59 24.03 6.23
N GLU A 191 -1.54 23.95 4.90
CA GLU A 191 -1.77 22.67 4.21
C GLU A 191 -0.53 21.78 4.37
N MET A 192 -0.57 20.94 5.42
CA MET A 192 0.44 19.92 5.67
C MET A 192 0.44 18.89 4.51
N THR A 193 1.34 19.09 3.55
CA THR A 193 1.59 18.12 2.49
C THR A 193 2.29 16.90 3.08
N TYR A 194 1.68 15.73 2.95
CA TYR A 194 2.33 14.47 3.30
C TYR A 194 3.35 14.08 2.24
N HIS A 195 4.45 13.47 2.68
CA HIS A 195 5.55 13.08 1.81
C HIS A 195 6.03 11.68 2.15
N PHE A 196 6.38 10.92 1.12
CA PHE A 196 6.92 9.56 1.24
C PHE A 196 8.45 9.60 1.16
N ILE A 197 9.08 8.96 2.14
CA ILE A 197 10.51 8.63 2.11
C ILE A 197 10.69 7.14 2.28
N ALA A 198 11.81 6.62 1.82
CA ALA A 198 12.15 5.21 1.97
C ALA A 198 13.41 5.01 2.81
N TYR A 199 13.48 3.91 3.54
CA TYR A 199 14.69 3.40 4.16
C TYR A 199 15.04 2.05 3.54
N VAL A 200 16.28 1.91 3.08
CA VAL A 200 16.74 0.72 2.36
C VAL A 200 18.14 0.32 2.85
N PRO A 201 18.39 -0.96 3.19
CA PRO A 201 19.73 -1.48 3.40
C PRO A 201 20.42 -1.71 2.04
N ILE A 202 21.58 -1.09 1.81
CA ILE A 202 22.39 -1.19 0.59
C ILE A 202 23.84 -1.38 1.00
N ASP A 203 24.49 -2.44 0.48
CA ASP A 203 25.92 -2.71 0.67
C ASP A 203 26.41 -2.64 2.14
N GLY A 204 25.62 -3.18 3.08
CA GLY A 204 25.97 -3.20 4.51
C GLY A 204 25.70 -1.89 5.25
N LYS A 205 25.01 -0.93 4.63
CA LYS A 205 24.62 0.34 5.26
C LYS A 205 23.13 0.61 5.07
N VAL A 206 22.54 1.42 5.94
CA VAL A 206 21.14 1.86 5.83
C VAL A 206 21.08 3.27 5.28
N PHE A 207 20.29 3.47 4.24
CA PHE A 207 20.10 4.79 3.61
C PHE A 207 18.66 5.26 3.71
N GLU A 208 18.49 6.56 3.97
CA GLU A 208 17.24 7.29 3.78
C GLU A 208 17.22 7.89 2.36
N LEU A 209 16.21 7.49 1.59
CA LEU A 209 15.97 7.94 0.22
C LEU A 209 14.75 8.87 0.21
N ASP A 210 15.01 10.16 0.23
CA ASP A 210 14.00 11.22 0.16
C ASP A 210 14.13 11.96 -1.19
N GLY A 211 13.12 11.84 -2.06
CA GLY A 211 13.15 12.46 -3.39
C GLY A 211 13.28 13.99 -3.37
N LEU A 212 12.93 14.67 -2.26
CA LEU A 212 13.05 16.12 -2.11
C LEU A 212 14.45 16.55 -1.62
N LYS A 213 15.30 15.62 -1.20
CA LYS A 213 16.68 15.88 -0.77
C LYS A 213 17.66 15.82 -1.94
N SER A 214 18.86 16.38 -1.76
CA SER A 214 19.87 16.43 -2.83
C SER A 214 20.52 15.08 -3.15
N GLY A 215 20.40 14.09 -2.26
CA GLY A 215 20.96 12.76 -2.44
C GLY A 215 20.52 11.79 -1.34
N PRO A 216 20.97 10.52 -1.41
CA PRO A 216 20.80 9.55 -0.33
C PRO A 216 21.50 10.01 0.95
N LEU A 217 20.82 9.84 2.07
CA LEU A 217 21.37 10.14 3.39
C LEU A 217 21.73 8.84 4.10
N GLU A 218 23.00 8.66 4.45
CA GLU A 218 23.44 7.51 5.25
C GLU A 218 22.90 7.63 6.67
N VAL A 219 22.20 6.61 7.14
CA VAL A 219 21.63 6.52 8.50
C VAL A 219 22.61 5.85 9.45
N GLY A 220 23.27 4.79 8.99
CA GLY A 220 24.26 4.03 9.76
C GLY A 220 24.76 2.79 9.02
N GLU A 221 25.87 2.23 9.50
CA GLU A 221 26.44 0.97 9.04
C GLU A 221 25.83 -0.21 9.81
N ILE A 222 25.71 -1.37 9.16
CA ILE A 222 25.13 -2.59 9.75
C ILE A 222 26.27 -3.44 10.30
N ASP A 223 26.38 -3.51 11.62
CA ASP A 223 27.36 -4.35 12.30
C ASP A 223 26.99 -5.84 12.22
N ALA A 224 27.99 -6.73 12.36
CA ALA A 224 27.82 -8.18 12.17
C ALA A 224 26.83 -8.85 13.15
N ASP A 225 26.58 -8.21 14.30
CA ASP A 225 25.70 -8.71 15.36
C ASP A 225 24.31 -8.02 15.36
N GLU A 226 24.07 -7.07 14.45
CA GLU A 226 22.86 -6.24 14.42
C GLU A 226 22.06 -6.45 13.12
N THR A 227 20.75 -6.23 13.19
CA THR A 227 19.91 -6.16 11.99
C THR A 227 19.82 -4.71 11.51
N TRP A 228 19.57 -4.50 10.22
CA TRP A 228 19.36 -3.15 9.69
C TRP A 228 18.14 -2.43 10.32
N ILE A 229 17.19 -3.22 10.87
CA ILE A 229 16.05 -2.71 11.62
C ILE A 229 16.50 -2.01 12.92
N ASP A 230 17.53 -2.54 13.58
CA ASP A 230 18.08 -1.93 14.80
C ASP A 230 18.68 -0.54 14.53
N ILE A 231 19.26 -0.35 13.35
CA ILE A 231 19.82 0.93 12.88
C ILE A 231 18.73 1.93 12.51
N VAL A 232 17.70 1.50 11.78
CA VAL A 232 16.64 2.40 11.27
C VAL A 232 15.65 2.83 12.35
N ARG A 233 15.41 1.98 13.35
CA ARG A 233 14.42 2.19 14.42
C ARG A 233 14.66 3.50 15.20
N PRO A 234 15.89 3.83 15.68
CA PRO A 234 16.20 5.14 16.25
C PRO A 234 15.95 6.32 15.31
N ALA A 235 16.27 6.18 14.01
CA ALA A 235 16.08 7.24 13.03
C ALA A 235 14.59 7.57 12.82
N ILE A 236 13.75 6.54 12.70
CA ILE A 236 12.29 6.70 12.60
C ILE A 236 11.73 7.34 13.88
N ARG A 237 12.13 6.86 15.07
CA ARG A 237 11.69 7.45 16.36
C ARG A 237 12.06 8.93 16.45
N LEU A 238 13.26 9.31 15.99
CA LEU A 238 13.70 10.70 15.98
C LEU A 238 12.83 11.56 15.06
N LYS A 239 12.53 11.10 13.85
CA LYS A 239 11.61 11.81 12.94
C LYS A 239 10.21 11.95 13.54
N MET A 240 9.64 10.86 14.08
CA MET A 240 8.33 10.88 14.72
C MET A 240 8.28 11.86 15.89
N LYS A 241 9.33 11.89 16.73
CA LYS A 241 9.45 12.85 17.83
C LYS A 241 9.49 14.29 17.33
N ASN A 242 10.24 14.56 16.26
CA ASN A 242 10.33 15.90 15.67
C ASN A 242 8.99 16.39 15.08
N CYS A 243 8.22 15.49 14.46
CA CYS A 243 6.84 15.78 14.01
C CYS A 243 5.92 16.09 15.20
N ALA A 244 5.92 15.21 16.21
CA ALA A 244 5.03 15.32 17.37
C ALA A 244 5.23 16.61 18.17
N VAL A 245 6.48 17.07 18.32
CA VAL A 245 6.80 18.34 18.99
C VAL A 245 6.15 19.56 18.31
N ARG A 246 5.84 19.45 17.01
CA ARG A 246 5.25 20.53 16.21
C ARG A 246 3.72 20.44 16.05
N GLY A 247 3.10 19.45 16.69
CA GLY A 247 1.63 19.38 16.84
C GLY A 247 0.90 18.43 15.88
N ASP A 248 1.62 17.65 15.05
CA ASP A 248 1.00 16.58 14.25
C ASP A 248 1.69 15.23 14.50
N GLY A 249 0.90 14.25 14.93
CA GLY A 249 1.32 12.88 15.20
C GLY A 249 0.85 11.88 14.15
N ARG A 250 0.35 12.34 12.99
CA ARG A 250 -0.11 11.47 11.90
C ARG A 250 1.08 10.99 11.08
N PHE A 251 1.34 9.70 11.13
CA PHE A 251 2.32 9.01 10.30
C PHE A 251 1.73 7.70 9.83
N ASN A 252 2.22 7.20 8.71
CA ASN A 252 1.96 5.85 8.26
C ASN A 252 3.29 5.22 7.85
N LEU A 253 3.54 4.00 8.33
CA LEU A 253 4.76 3.26 8.04
C LEU A 253 4.37 1.97 7.34
N LEU A 254 4.95 1.77 6.17
CA LEU A 254 4.74 0.60 5.34
C LEU A 254 6.05 -0.18 5.25
N ALA A 255 5.98 -1.51 5.37
CA ALA A 255 7.09 -2.42 5.18
C ALA A 255 6.96 -3.14 3.84
N VAL A 256 8.05 -3.19 3.09
CA VAL A 256 8.18 -4.01 1.90
C VAL A 256 8.75 -5.34 2.35
N GLY A 257 7.93 -6.38 2.32
CA GLY A 257 8.29 -7.74 2.74
C GLY A 257 8.14 -8.75 1.61
N GLU A 258 8.37 -10.02 1.94
CA GLU A 258 8.11 -11.16 1.06
C GLU A 258 6.62 -11.30 0.74
N ASP A 259 6.32 -11.78 -0.46
CA ASP A 259 4.97 -12.19 -0.85
C ASP A 259 4.46 -13.36 0.02
N GLN A 260 3.58 -13.07 0.98
CA GLN A 260 3.02 -14.08 1.89
C GLN A 260 2.19 -15.11 1.13
N TYR A 261 1.46 -14.71 0.07
CA TYR A 261 0.68 -15.65 -0.71
C TYR A 261 1.59 -16.69 -1.38
N GLN A 262 2.65 -16.23 -2.06
CA GLN A 262 3.63 -17.12 -2.69
C GLN A 262 4.29 -18.03 -1.66
N ARG A 263 4.69 -17.48 -0.50
CA ARG A 263 5.29 -18.25 0.60
C ARG A 263 4.36 -19.33 1.14
N ARG A 264 3.10 -19.00 1.44
CA ARG A 264 2.11 -19.97 1.97
C ARG A 264 1.76 -21.02 0.92
N TRP A 265 1.70 -20.61 -0.35
CA TRP A 265 1.49 -21.53 -1.45
C TRP A 265 2.64 -22.53 -1.59
N ASP A 266 3.88 -22.06 -1.54
CA ASP A 266 5.08 -22.89 -1.59
C ASP A 266 5.14 -23.87 -0.41
N GLU A 267 4.79 -23.41 0.81
CA GLU A 267 4.67 -24.29 1.98
C GLU A 267 3.65 -25.41 1.76
N LEU A 268 2.46 -25.07 1.24
CA LEU A 268 1.40 -26.06 0.97
C LEU A 268 1.78 -27.03 -0.16
N GLU A 269 2.43 -26.55 -1.22
CA GLU A 269 2.91 -27.39 -2.32
C GLU A 269 4.06 -28.30 -1.86
N LEU A 270 4.93 -27.85 -0.97
CA LEU A 270 5.96 -28.68 -0.34
C LEU A 270 5.30 -29.85 0.40
N LEU A 271 4.28 -29.58 1.23
CA LEU A 271 3.51 -30.60 1.93
C LEU A 271 2.78 -31.54 0.96
N ARG A 272 2.25 -31.02 -0.16
CA ARG A 272 1.63 -31.84 -1.21
C ARG A 272 2.63 -32.83 -1.81
N ARG A 273 3.86 -32.40 -2.07
CA ARG A 273 4.90 -33.27 -2.65
C ARG A 273 5.44 -34.28 -1.64
N VAL A 274 5.52 -33.91 -0.36
CA VAL A 274 5.82 -34.83 0.75
C VAL A 274 4.71 -35.88 0.88
N LYS A 275 3.44 -35.47 0.91
CA LYS A 275 2.27 -36.37 0.88
C LYS A 275 2.40 -37.38 -0.26
N ARG A 276 2.59 -36.93 -1.50
CA ARG A 276 2.73 -37.82 -2.67
C ARG A 276 3.92 -38.79 -2.56
N ALA A 277 5.00 -38.40 -1.90
CA ALA A 277 6.13 -39.30 -1.66
C ALA A 277 5.79 -40.38 -0.60
N LEU A 278 5.11 -39.99 0.48
CA LEU A 278 4.64 -40.92 1.52
C LEU A 278 3.60 -41.90 0.95
N GLU A 279 2.64 -41.43 0.16
CA GLU A 279 1.61 -42.28 -0.46
C GLU A 279 2.19 -43.32 -1.41
N ARG A 280 3.24 -42.95 -2.17
CA ARG A 280 3.96 -43.93 -3.01
C ARG A 280 4.59 -45.04 -2.18
N ARG A 281 5.25 -44.69 -1.07
CA ARG A 281 5.86 -45.69 -0.17
C ARG A 281 4.84 -46.52 0.59
N LEU A 282 3.74 -45.91 1.02
CA LEU A 282 2.61 -46.61 1.64
C LEU A 282 1.99 -47.61 0.66
N HIS A 283 1.84 -47.23 -0.61
CA HIS A 283 1.37 -48.12 -1.66
C HIS A 283 2.35 -49.28 -1.94
N GLU A 284 3.66 -49.02 -1.93
CA GLU A 284 4.69 -50.08 -2.06
C GLU A 284 4.68 -51.06 -0.88
N ALA A 285 4.42 -50.59 0.34
CA ALA A 285 4.45 -51.40 1.55
C ALA A 285 3.14 -52.19 1.80
N TYR A 286 1.98 -51.56 1.59
CA TYR A 286 0.66 -52.10 1.95
C TYR A 286 -0.26 -52.35 0.74
N GLY A 287 0.20 -52.07 -0.48
CA GLY A 287 -0.62 -52.18 -1.69
C GLY A 287 -1.75 -51.14 -1.73
N PRO A 288 -2.83 -51.37 -2.50
CA PRO A 288 -3.94 -50.41 -2.60
C PRO A 288 -4.74 -50.22 -1.30
N ALA A 289 -4.60 -51.14 -0.33
CA ALA A 289 -5.29 -51.09 0.96
C ALA A 289 -4.62 -50.19 2.01
N TRP A 290 -3.54 -49.47 1.65
CA TRP A 290 -2.87 -48.53 2.55
C TRP A 290 -3.82 -47.45 3.10
N GLN A 291 -4.87 -47.11 2.34
CA GLN A 291 -5.90 -46.15 2.75
C GLN A 291 -6.67 -46.58 4.00
N GLU A 292 -6.76 -47.89 4.27
CA GLU A 292 -7.39 -48.43 5.49
C GLU A 292 -6.47 -48.33 6.71
N GLN A 293 -5.17 -48.05 6.51
CA GLN A 293 -4.17 -47.95 7.58
C GLN A 293 -4.03 -46.54 8.13
N VAL A 294 -4.50 -45.53 7.39
CA VAL A 294 -4.42 -44.12 7.77
C VAL A 294 -5.72 -43.66 8.41
N ASP A 295 -5.67 -42.50 9.08
CA ASP A 295 -6.86 -41.91 9.69
C ASP A 295 -7.91 -41.56 8.60
N PRO A 296 -9.13 -42.13 8.66
CA PRO A 296 -10.15 -41.90 7.64
C PRO A 296 -10.63 -40.45 7.58
N GLU A 297 -10.64 -39.72 8.71
CA GLU A 297 -11.04 -38.31 8.74
C GLU A 297 -10.01 -37.44 8.01
N LEU A 298 -8.71 -37.72 8.23
CA LEU A 298 -7.64 -37.03 7.53
C LEU A 298 -7.63 -37.36 6.04
N LEU A 299 -7.94 -38.59 5.64
CA LEU A 299 -7.98 -39.00 4.25
C LEU A 299 -9.05 -38.22 3.45
N GLU A 300 -10.26 -38.11 4.01
CA GLU A 300 -11.35 -37.33 3.41
C GLU A 300 -11.00 -35.84 3.31
N SER A 301 -10.33 -35.28 4.32
CA SER A 301 -9.93 -33.88 4.30
C SER A 301 -8.95 -33.53 3.17
N THR A 302 -8.21 -34.49 2.64
CA THR A 302 -7.13 -34.21 1.68
C THR A 302 -7.61 -33.59 0.37
N ASP A 303 -8.82 -33.90 -0.09
CA ASP A 303 -9.40 -33.32 -1.31
C ASP A 303 -9.70 -31.83 -1.13
N THR A 304 -10.01 -31.40 0.10
CA THR A 304 -10.28 -29.99 0.42
C THR A 304 -9.02 -29.18 0.72
N ILE A 305 -8.00 -29.83 1.28
CA ILE A 305 -6.75 -29.18 1.71
C ILE A 305 -5.87 -28.82 0.52
N PHE A 306 -5.85 -29.64 -0.52
CA PHE A 306 -4.94 -29.47 -1.65
C PHE A 306 -5.70 -29.02 -2.91
N PRO A 307 -5.89 -27.71 -3.13
CA PRO A 307 -6.56 -27.20 -4.32
C PRO A 307 -5.72 -27.41 -5.58
N ASP A 308 -6.35 -27.45 -6.75
CA ASP A 308 -5.60 -27.53 -8.01
C ASP A 308 -4.61 -26.36 -8.13
N PRO A 309 -3.38 -26.61 -8.61
CA PRO A 309 -2.40 -25.56 -8.75
C PRO A 309 -2.83 -24.52 -9.79
N PRO A 310 -2.53 -23.23 -9.59
CA PRO A 310 -2.82 -22.22 -10.59
C PRO A 310 -1.98 -22.47 -11.86
N ILE A 311 -2.52 -22.03 -12.99
CA ILE A 311 -2.00 -22.32 -14.35
C ILE A 311 -0.56 -21.79 -14.54
N SER A 312 -0.16 -20.77 -13.79
CA SER A 312 1.18 -20.19 -13.81
C SER A 312 1.60 -19.86 -12.37
N HIS A 313 2.47 -20.68 -11.78
CA HIS A 313 3.10 -20.41 -10.49
C HIS A 313 4.61 -20.52 -10.63
N THR A 314 5.32 -19.46 -10.25
CA THR A 314 6.77 -19.49 -10.13
C THR A 314 7.09 -19.77 -8.67
N PHE A 315 7.71 -20.91 -8.39
CA PHE A 315 8.16 -21.25 -7.03
C PHE A 315 9.34 -20.38 -6.64
N ASP A 316 9.52 -20.17 -5.34
CA ASP A 316 10.74 -19.59 -4.81
C ASP A 316 11.97 -20.38 -5.31
N PRO A 317 13.09 -19.71 -5.67
CA PRO A 317 14.30 -20.38 -6.16
C PRO A 317 14.84 -21.47 -5.21
N SER A 318 14.60 -21.33 -3.90
CA SER A 318 15.03 -22.29 -2.88
C SER A 318 14.11 -23.52 -2.76
N PHE A 319 12.93 -23.51 -3.37
CA PHE A 319 11.91 -24.56 -3.22
C PHE A 319 12.47 -25.96 -3.50
N GLY A 320 13.22 -26.12 -4.60
CA GLY A 320 13.84 -27.40 -4.95
C GLY A 320 14.85 -27.89 -3.91
N SER A 321 15.65 -26.98 -3.36
CA SER A 321 16.64 -27.30 -2.32
C SER A 321 16.01 -27.72 -1.00
N LEU A 322 14.83 -27.20 -0.68
CA LEU A 322 14.04 -27.58 0.50
C LEU A 322 13.32 -28.92 0.33
N LEU A 323 12.86 -29.22 -0.90
CA LEU A 323 12.12 -30.43 -1.21
C LEU A 323 13.00 -31.69 -1.21
N MET A 324 14.19 -31.62 -1.82
CA MET A 324 15.03 -32.81 -2.05
C MET A 324 15.40 -33.55 -0.75
N PRO A 325 15.88 -32.90 0.32
CA PRO A 325 16.21 -33.58 1.58
C PRO A 325 15.01 -34.25 2.22
N LYS A 326 13.81 -33.63 2.15
CA LYS A 326 12.58 -34.21 2.69
C LYS A 326 12.18 -35.47 1.93
N GLN A 327 12.28 -35.47 0.60
CA GLN A 327 11.99 -36.65 -0.21
C GLN A 327 12.99 -37.78 0.03
N MET A 328 14.28 -37.47 0.19
CA MET A 328 15.30 -38.46 0.54
C MET A 328 15.03 -39.08 1.92
N ALA A 329 14.74 -38.25 2.93
CA ALA A 329 14.37 -38.74 4.26
C ALA A 329 13.14 -39.65 4.25
N ILE A 330 12.17 -39.37 3.37
CA ILE A 330 11.00 -40.24 3.18
C ILE A 330 11.40 -41.58 2.57
N LEU A 331 12.39 -41.65 1.67
CA LEU A 331 12.85 -42.92 1.09
C LEU A 331 13.55 -43.81 2.11
N ASP A 332 14.29 -43.21 3.04
CA ASP A 332 15.04 -43.94 4.08
C ASP A 332 14.17 -44.32 5.30
N LEU A 333 12.91 -43.89 5.33
CA LEU A 333 12.03 -44.09 6.47
C LEU A 333 11.65 -45.58 6.69
N PRO A 334 11.62 -46.09 7.93
CA PRO A 334 11.08 -47.43 8.17
C PRO A 334 9.56 -47.47 7.93
N VAL A 335 9.05 -48.65 7.57
CA VAL A 335 7.65 -48.83 7.16
C VAL A 335 6.66 -48.49 8.29
N GLU A 336 7.05 -48.75 9.54
CA GLU A 336 6.25 -48.46 10.74
C GLU A 336 5.98 -46.97 10.96
N ASP A 337 6.88 -46.09 10.48
CA ASP A 337 6.77 -44.64 10.64
C ASP A 337 6.04 -43.96 9.48
N LEU A 338 5.73 -44.67 8.39
CA LEU A 338 5.07 -44.08 7.22
C LEU A 338 3.66 -43.54 7.54
N VAL A 339 2.86 -44.29 8.30
CA VAL A 339 1.50 -43.88 8.68
C VAL A 339 1.51 -42.68 9.64
N PRO A 340 2.29 -42.70 10.76
CA PRO A 340 2.44 -41.52 11.62
C PRO A 340 2.93 -40.27 10.88
N GLN A 341 3.88 -40.41 9.95
CA GLN A 341 4.37 -39.26 9.19
C GLN A 341 3.36 -38.75 8.17
N TRP A 342 2.57 -39.62 7.55
CA TRP A 342 1.47 -39.19 6.69
C TRP A 342 0.41 -38.43 7.49
N ASN A 343 -0.02 -38.94 8.65
CA ASN A 343 -0.97 -38.24 9.53
C ASN A 343 -0.43 -36.87 9.94
N THR A 344 0.85 -36.79 10.31
CA THR A 344 1.52 -35.53 10.67
C THR A 344 1.59 -34.56 9.50
N CYS A 345 1.86 -35.05 8.29
CA CYS A 345 1.89 -34.24 7.08
C CYS A 345 0.52 -33.63 6.77
N ILE A 346 -0.56 -34.40 6.87
CA ILE A 346 -1.92 -33.89 6.65
C ILE A 346 -2.32 -32.91 7.76
N ALA A 347 -2.07 -33.26 9.03
CA ALA A 347 -2.34 -32.38 10.15
C ALA A 347 -1.61 -31.02 10.06
N SER A 348 -0.40 -31.00 9.49
CA SER A 348 0.36 -29.77 9.22
C SER A 348 -0.16 -28.99 8.01
N ALA A 349 -0.82 -29.66 7.06
CA ALA A 349 -1.35 -29.02 5.85
C ALA A 349 -2.67 -28.27 6.09
N LEU A 350 -3.49 -28.66 7.08
CA LEU A 350 -4.70 -27.90 7.47
C LEU A 350 -4.40 -26.44 7.85
N PRO A 351 -3.53 -26.15 8.84
CA PRO A 351 -3.24 -24.76 9.21
C PRO A 351 -2.55 -24.01 8.07
N ALA A 352 -1.69 -24.65 7.28
CA ALA A 352 -1.08 -24.02 6.10
C ALA A 352 -2.14 -23.60 5.06
N LYS A 353 -3.16 -24.43 4.82
CA LYS A 353 -4.28 -24.12 3.93
C LYS A 353 -5.13 -22.96 4.44
N ILE A 354 -5.42 -22.93 5.74
CA ILE A 354 -6.18 -21.83 6.36
C ILE A 354 -5.45 -20.50 6.15
N LEU A 355 -4.14 -20.46 6.41
CA LEU A 355 -3.33 -19.26 6.25
C LEU A 355 -3.25 -18.81 4.78
N LEU A 356 -3.21 -19.77 3.84
CA LEU A 356 -3.28 -19.46 2.40
C LEU A 356 -4.65 -18.85 2.01
N ASP A 357 -5.74 -19.38 2.54
CA ASP A 357 -7.09 -18.87 2.26
C ASP A 357 -7.29 -17.47 2.85
N GLU A 358 -6.73 -17.20 4.04
CA GLU A 358 -6.71 -15.86 4.64
C GLU A 358 -6.00 -14.84 3.73
N GLU A 359 -4.85 -15.19 3.14
CA GLU A 359 -4.15 -14.32 2.18
C GLU A 359 -4.96 -14.11 0.88
N LEU A 360 -5.65 -15.14 0.39
CA LEU A 360 -6.55 -15.02 -0.76
C LEU A 360 -7.74 -14.09 -0.47
N ASP A 361 -8.36 -14.21 0.69
CA ASP A 361 -9.50 -13.38 1.07
C ASP A 361 -9.08 -11.93 1.33
N LYS A 362 -7.89 -11.72 1.92
CA LYS A 362 -7.24 -10.40 2.01
C LYS A 362 -7.04 -9.78 0.62
N ALA A 363 -6.52 -10.53 -0.34
CA ALA A 363 -6.34 -10.05 -1.71
C ALA A 363 -7.67 -9.68 -2.40
N LYS A 364 -8.73 -10.49 -2.21
CA LYS A 364 -10.08 -10.18 -2.72
C LYS A 364 -10.65 -8.92 -2.07
N ALA A 365 -10.45 -8.73 -0.77
CA ALA A 365 -10.90 -7.56 -0.04
C ALA A 365 -10.20 -6.30 -0.56
N TRP A 366 -8.88 -6.34 -0.75
CA TRP A 366 -8.11 -5.24 -1.34
C TRP A 366 -8.54 -4.91 -2.76
N ALA A 367 -8.76 -5.92 -3.62
CA ALA A 367 -9.28 -5.69 -4.97
C ALA A 367 -10.66 -5.01 -4.95
N SER A 368 -11.56 -5.47 -4.08
CA SER A 368 -12.89 -4.90 -3.91
C SER A 368 -12.81 -3.46 -3.39
N GLU A 369 -11.93 -3.17 -2.45
CA GLU A 369 -11.74 -1.83 -1.91
C GLU A 369 -11.14 -0.88 -2.93
N ASN A 370 -10.18 -1.35 -3.74
CA ASN A 370 -9.63 -0.57 -4.83
C ASN A 370 -10.68 -0.18 -5.87
N ILE A 371 -11.61 -1.10 -6.21
CA ILE A 371 -12.74 -0.80 -7.11
C ILE A 371 -13.64 0.28 -6.51
N LYS A 372 -14.01 0.18 -5.23
CA LYS A 372 -14.85 1.21 -4.59
C LYS A 372 -14.14 2.56 -4.59
N ARG A 373 -12.86 2.58 -4.24
CA ARG A 373 -12.05 3.80 -4.09
C ARG A 373 -11.88 4.55 -5.41
N THR A 374 -11.72 3.85 -6.52
CA THR A 374 -11.52 4.46 -7.85
C THR A 374 -12.82 4.68 -8.62
N HIS A 375 -13.96 4.22 -8.10
CA HIS A 375 -15.27 4.43 -8.71
C HIS A 375 -15.73 5.89 -8.61
N ASP A 376 -16.22 6.46 -9.71
CA ASP A 376 -16.83 7.80 -9.72
C ASP A 376 -18.29 7.73 -9.26
N TYR A 377 -18.53 8.05 -8.00
CA TYR A 377 -19.88 8.09 -7.42
C TYR A 377 -20.69 9.33 -7.81
N GLU A 378 -20.11 10.31 -8.51
CA GLU A 378 -20.81 11.56 -8.84
C GLU A 378 -22.11 11.35 -9.66
N PRO A 379 -22.15 10.51 -10.71
CA PRO A 379 -23.39 10.22 -11.44
C PRO A 379 -24.46 9.55 -10.57
N PHE A 380 -24.04 8.63 -9.70
CA PHE A 380 -24.93 7.95 -8.76
C PHE A 380 -25.54 8.92 -7.75
N ILE A 381 -24.71 9.76 -7.12
CA ILE A 381 -25.15 10.76 -6.14
C ILE A 381 -26.11 11.77 -6.80
N LYS A 382 -25.77 12.27 -8.00
CA LYS A 382 -26.65 13.17 -8.76
C LYS A 382 -28.00 12.52 -9.06
N ALA A 383 -28.02 11.29 -9.54
CA ALA A 383 -29.25 10.56 -9.82
C ALA A 383 -30.07 10.30 -8.54
N TYR A 384 -29.40 9.93 -7.45
CA TYR A 384 -30.04 9.65 -6.16
C TYR A 384 -30.72 10.90 -5.58
N ILE A 385 -30.01 12.03 -5.52
CA ILE A 385 -30.55 13.31 -5.06
C ILE A 385 -31.70 13.78 -5.98
N SER A 386 -31.55 13.63 -7.30
CA SER A 386 -32.61 14.01 -8.26
C SER A 386 -33.90 13.20 -8.04
N ARG A 387 -33.78 11.90 -7.73
CA ARG A 387 -34.93 11.02 -7.45
C ARG A 387 -35.58 11.36 -6.10
N LEU A 388 -34.78 11.58 -5.06
CA LEU A 388 -35.29 12.01 -3.75
C LEU A 388 -36.05 13.34 -3.83
N SER A 389 -35.57 14.27 -4.65
CA SER A 389 -36.27 15.53 -4.90
C SER A 389 -37.59 15.31 -5.66
N ALA A 390 -37.59 14.49 -6.70
CA ALA A 390 -38.78 14.18 -7.48
C ALA A 390 -39.87 13.47 -6.67
N GLU A 391 -39.49 12.66 -5.68
CA GLU A 391 -40.42 11.98 -4.77
C GLU A 391 -40.84 12.84 -3.56
N GLY A 392 -40.34 14.07 -3.45
CA GLY A 392 -40.66 14.98 -2.34
C GLY A 392 -40.05 14.57 -0.98
N LEU A 393 -39.15 13.58 -0.97
CA LEU A 393 -38.52 13.06 0.24
C LEU A 393 -37.30 13.89 0.68
N LEU A 394 -36.69 14.65 -0.23
CA LEU A 394 -35.46 15.39 0.02
C LEU A 394 -35.62 16.47 1.11
N ASN A 395 -36.71 17.24 1.08
CA ASN A 395 -36.92 18.34 2.05
C ASN A 395 -37.09 17.79 3.48
N ASN A 396 -37.82 16.69 3.64
CA ASN A 396 -37.98 16.01 4.92
C ASN A 396 -36.65 15.52 5.50
N LEU A 397 -35.77 14.97 4.64
CA LEU A 397 -34.43 14.51 5.06
C LEU A 397 -33.51 15.67 5.46
N LEU A 398 -33.72 16.86 4.89
CA LEU A 398 -32.97 18.07 5.21
C LEU A 398 -33.59 18.91 6.34
N GLY A 399 -34.74 18.49 6.90
CA GLY A 399 -35.47 19.27 7.92
C GLY A 399 -36.05 20.58 7.38
N LEU A 400 -36.35 20.63 6.08
CA LEU A 400 -36.92 21.77 5.38
C LEU A 400 -38.42 21.57 5.16
N ASP A 401 -39.18 22.66 5.23
CA ASP A 401 -40.60 22.72 4.85
C ASP A 401 -40.79 22.42 3.36
N GLU A 402 -42.04 22.22 2.90
CA GLU A 402 -42.37 21.99 1.48
C GLU A 402 -41.85 23.10 0.54
N VAL A 403 -41.53 24.28 1.08
CA VAL A 403 -41.00 25.47 0.38
C VAL A 403 -39.47 25.60 0.48
N GLY A 404 -38.79 24.73 1.25
CA GLY A 404 -37.32 24.75 1.39
C GLY A 404 -36.79 25.68 2.50
N GLU A 405 -37.65 26.17 3.40
CA GLU A 405 -37.24 26.93 4.60
C GLU A 405 -37.08 25.97 5.80
N GLY A 406 -36.10 26.21 6.66
CA GLY A 406 -35.82 25.30 7.79
C GLY A 406 -36.91 25.33 8.86
N GLN A 407 -37.34 24.14 9.32
CA GLN A 407 -38.27 24.04 10.45
C GLN A 407 -37.64 24.59 11.71
N ALA A 408 -38.12 25.74 12.17
CA ALA A 408 -37.79 26.24 13.50
C ALA A 408 -38.28 25.22 14.53
N THR A 409 -37.36 24.53 15.19
CA THR A 409 -37.65 23.60 16.27
C THR A 409 -38.37 24.34 17.41
N SER A 410 -39.70 24.26 17.44
CA SER A 410 -40.53 24.78 18.53
C SER A 410 -40.75 23.69 19.57
N GLU A 411 -39.75 23.44 20.41
CA GLU A 411 -39.94 22.72 21.67
C GLU A 411 -39.26 23.45 22.83
N THR A 412 -40.04 24.27 23.54
CA THR A 412 -40.13 24.12 24.99
C THR A 412 -41.54 24.48 25.43
N ALA A 413 -42.23 23.46 25.92
CA ALA A 413 -43.58 23.51 26.47
C ALA A 413 -43.66 24.43 27.71
N GLY A 414 -44.83 25.04 27.86
CA GLY A 414 -45.10 25.98 28.94
C GLY A 414 -45.16 25.34 30.33
N VAL A 415 -44.74 26.14 31.31
CA VAL A 415 -45.30 26.11 32.67
C VAL A 415 -45.91 27.47 32.95
N SER A 416 -47.24 27.50 32.95
CA SER A 416 -48.05 28.65 33.35
C SER A 416 -48.23 28.67 34.88
N SER A 417 -48.00 29.85 35.45
CA SER A 417 -48.81 30.52 36.48
C SER A 417 -48.08 30.89 37.78
N ARG A 418 -47.86 32.20 37.96
CA ARG A 418 -48.65 33.06 38.86
C ARG A 418 -47.99 34.43 38.97
N GLY A 419 -48.71 35.45 38.53
CA GLY A 419 -48.28 36.83 38.63
C GLY A 419 -48.28 37.38 40.05
N ARG A 420 -47.52 38.45 40.25
CA ARG A 420 -47.90 39.62 41.04
C ARG A 420 -47.09 40.81 40.55
N GLY A 421 -47.80 41.83 40.10
CA GLY A 421 -47.22 43.02 39.49
C GLY A 421 -46.84 44.12 40.48
N ARG A 422 -46.11 45.08 39.89
CA ARG A 422 -45.85 46.49 40.27
C ARG A 422 -44.76 46.78 41.32
N PRO A 423 -44.14 47.99 41.28
CA PRO A 423 -43.79 48.82 40.12
C PRO A 423 -42.39 49.49 40.21
N ARG A 424 -42.03 50.16 39.11
CA ARG A 424 -40.92 51.11 38.89
C ARG A 424 -40.49 51.95 40.11
N GLY A 425 -39.18 51.94 40.39
CA GLY A 425 -38.48 52.95 41.19
C GLY A 425 -37.33 53.57 40.39
N LYS A 426 -37.44 54.87 40.11
CA LYS A 426 -36.36 55.72 39.57
C LYS A 426 -35.34 56.00 40.69
N GLY A 427 -34.05 55.93 40.38
CA GLY A 427 -32.99 56.42 41.26
C GLY A 427 -31.76 56.86 40.46
N LYS A 428 -31.63 58.18 40.28
CA LYS A 428 -30.42 58.88 39.79
C LYS A 428 -29.52 59.19 40.99
N ALA A 429 -28.22 58.98 40.86
CA ALA A 429 -27.08 59.74 41.44
C ALA A 429 -25.82 59.18 40.74
N ARG A 430 -25.00 59.86 39.92
CA ARG A 430 -24.27 61.15 39.97
C ARG A 430 -23.38 61.36 41.20
N GLY A 431 -22.07 61.42 40.93
CA GLY A 431 -21.00 61.97 41.80
C GLY A 431 -19.82 61.01 41.88
N SER A 432 -18.79 61.13 41.03
CA SER A 432 -17.63 62.04 41.15
C SER A 432 -16.46 61.38 41.88
N GLY A 433 -15.33 61.21 41.18
CA GLY A 433 -14.07 60.65 41.69
C GLY A 433 -13.42 59.78 40.63
#